data_AF-A0A965DVX0-F1
#
_entry.id   AF-A0A965DVX0-F1
#
_cell.length_a   1.000
_cell.length_b   1.000
_cell.length_c   1.000
_cell.angle_alpha   90.00
_cell.angle_beta   90.00
_cell.angle_gamma   90.00
#
_symmetry.space_group_name_H-M   'P 1'
#
loop_
_entity.id
_entity.type
_entity.pdbx_description
1 polymer ?
#
loop_
_entity_poly.entity_id
_entity_poly.type
_entity_poly.pdbx_seq_one_letter_code
_entity_poly.pdbx_strand_id
1 'polypeptide(L)'
;MDQALLYIIYQPELEAIKIGISDISGKRIASHRTKGWKLVAYWHFFERDKARAIESLVVQTLTKKYGHFLDKSDMPQNGYTETFSAKKVKKSGLIRMVDKAIESVYASHIPSQNY
;
A
#
# COMPACT_ATOMS: atom_id res chain seq x y z
N MET A 1 11.10 4.10 18.59
CA MET A 1 9.82 3.64 18.00
C MET A 1 9.94 3.77 16.50
N ASP A 2 9.90 2.66 15.76
CA ASP A 2 9.96 2.69 14.29
C ASP A 2 8.53 2.78 13.75
N GLN A 3 8.00 4.01 13.74
CA GLN A 3 6.65 4.31 13.29
C GLN A 3 6.62 4.48 11.77
N ALA A 4 5.50 4.12 11.15
CA ALA A 4 5.34 4.17 9.72
C ALA A 4 3.93 4.63 9.31
N LEU A 5 3.86 5.25 8.13
CA LEU A 5 2.61 5.58 7.45
C LEU A 5 2.47 4.67 6.23
N LEU A 6 1.44 3.85 6.22
CA LEU A 6 0.97 3.20 4.99
C LEU A 6 0.05 4.19 4.27
N TYR A 7 0.25 4.41 2.99
CA TYR A 7 -0.55 5.35 2.22
C TYR A 7 -0.95 4.81 0.86
N ILE A 8 -2.05 5.35 0.34
CA ILE A 8 -2.48 5.18 -1.03
C ILE A 8 -2.43 6.54 -1.71
N ILE A 9 -1.78 6.60 -2.87
CA ILE A 9 -1.73 7.79 -3.73
C ILE A 9 -2.28 7.45 -5.12
N TYR A 10 -2.87 8.44 -5.77
CA TYR A 10 -3.45 8.34 -7.10
C TYR A 10 -2.93 9.47 -7.98
N GLN A 11 -2.49 9.12 -9.18
CA GLN A 11 -2.08 10.08 -10.19
C GLN A 11 -3.19 10.12 -11.27
N PRO A 12 -3.82 11.29 -11.51
CA PRO A 12 -4.95 11.39 -12.45
C PRO A 12 -4.61 11.16 -13.93
N GLU A 13 -3.49 11.70 -14.42
CA GLU A 13 -3.17 11.75 -15.85
C GLU A 13 -2.74 10.39 -16.43
N LEU A 14 -2.01 9.62 -15.63
CA LEU A 14 -1.57 8.25 -15.86
C LEU A 14 -2.64 7.24 -15.44
N GLU A 15 -3.73 7.70 -14.82
CA GLU A 15 -4.78 6.87 -14.23
C GLU A 15 -4.17 5.74 -13.38
N ALA A 16 -3.22 6.08 -12.52
CA ALA A 16 -2.43 5.12 -11.75
C ALA A 16 -2.71 5.25 -10.25
N ILE A 17 -2.76 4.12 -9.55
CA ILE A 17 -2.87 4.06 -8.09
C ILE A 17 -1.67 3.30 -7.53
N LYS A 18 -1.12 3.81 -6.43
CA LYS A 18 0.04 3.21 -5.75
C LYS A 18 -0.24 3.11 -4.26
N ILE A 19 0.16 2.00 -3.66
CA ILE A 19 0.27 1.81 -2.21
C ILE A 19 1.76 1.91 -1.83
N GLY A 20 2.06 2.42 -0.64
CA GLY A 20 3.44 2.47 -0.17
C GLY A 20 3.58 2.82 1.29
N ILE A 21 4.75 2.55 1.85
CA ILE A 21 5.12 2.96 3.21
C ILE A 21 6.09 4.15 3.20
N SER A 22 5.85 5.09 4.12
CA SER A 22 6.78 6.16 4.47
C SER A 22 7.04 6.22 5.96
N ASP A 23 8.12 6.88 6.32
CA ASP A 23 8.33 7.38 7.66
C ASP A 23 7.33 8.50 8.00
N ILE A 24 7.13 8.75 9.30
CA ILE A 24 6.16 9.74 9.79
C ILE A 24 6.45 11.18 9.36
N SER A 25 7.65 11.47 8.83
CA SER A 25 7.99 12.80 8.33
C SER A 25 7.16 13.22 7.11
N GLY A 26 6.54 12.26 6.40
CA GLY A 26 5.72 12.51 5.23
C GLY A 26 6.48 13.06 4.02
N LYS A 27 7.83 13.15 4.08
CA LYS A 27 8.68 13.68 3.00
C LYS A 27 8.45 12.94 1.68
N ARG A 28 8.27 11.62 1.75
CA ARG A 28 8.00 10.78 0.56
C ARG A 28 6.65 11.12 -0.07
N ILE A 29 5.61 11.28 0.75
CA ILE A 29 4.27 11.70 0.29
C ILE A 29 4.34 13.10 -0.32
N ALA A 30 5.03 14.04 0.33
CA ALA A 30 5.22 15.40 -0.18
C ALA A 30 5.94 15.41 -1.55
N SER A 31 6.99 14.60 -1.71
CA SER A 31 7.68 14.45 -3.00
C SER A 31 6.81 13.85 -4.09
N HIS A 32 5.85 12.98 -3.75
CA HIS A 32 4.88 12.50 -4.73
C HIS A 32 3.85 13.59 -5.09
N ARG A 33 3.43 14.41 -4.12
CA ARG A 33 2.49 15.53 -4.37
C ARG A 33 3.04 16.55 -5.36
N THR A 34 4.34 16.85 -5.32
CA THR A 34 4.97 17.75 -6.30
C THR A 34 4.95 17.19 -7.73
N LYS A 35 4.80 15.87 -7.89
CA LYS A 35 4.70 15.17 -9.18
C LYS A 35 3.26 14.85 -9.59
N GLY A 36 2.27 15.55 -9.01
CA GLY A 36 0.86 15.38 -9.36
C GLY A 36 0.15 14.19 -8.71
N TRP A 37 0.80 13.45 -7.81
CA TRP A 37 0.14 12.39 -7.05
C TRP A 37 -0.72 12.97 -5.93
N LYS A 38 -1.96 12.48 -5.82
CA LYS A 38 -2.92 12.90 -4.80
C LYS A 38 -3.03 11.82 -3.74
N LEU A 39 -2.89 12.21 -2.47
CA LEU A 39 -3.14 11.31 -1.34
C LEU A 39 -4.63 10.92 -1.33
N VAL A 40 -4.90 9.62 -1.26
CA VAL A 40 -6.24 9.06 -1.22
C VAL A 40 -6.61 8.65 0.19
N ALA A 41 -5.71 7.92 0.86
CA ALA A 41 -5.88 7.44 2.22
C ALA A 41 -4.51 7.19 2.86
N TYR A 42 -4.46 7.21 4.20
CA TYR A 42 -3.28 6.80 4.96
C TYR A 42 -3.69 6.18 6.29
N TRP A 43 -2.81 5.34 6.83
CA TRP A 43 -2.93 4.69 8.13
C TRP A 43 -1.61 4.81 8.87
N HIS A 44 -1.69 5.11 10.16
CA HIS A 44 -0.52 5.24 11.02
C HIS A 44 -0.30 3.96 11.81
N PHE A 45 0.95 3.49 11.81
CA PHE A 45 1.38 2.30 12.52
C PHE A 45 2.52 2.67 13.48
N PHE A 46 2.39 2.20 14.71
CA PHE A 46 3.46 2.30 15.71
C PHE A 46 4.59 1.28 15.48
N GLU A 47 4.30 0.23 14.70
CA GLU A 47 5.21 -0.85 14.34
C GLU A 47 5.35 -0.92 12.81
N ARG A 48 6.52 -0.53 12.29
CA ARG A 48 6.81 -0.56 10.85
C ARG A 48 6.65 -1.93 10.20
N ASP A 49 6.97 -3.00 10.93
CA ASP A 49 6.86 -4.35 10.39
C ASP A 49 5.40 -4.76 10.12
N LYS A 50 4.45 -4.27 10.93
CA LYS A 50 3.01 -4.45 10.65
C LYS A 50 2.62 -3.74 9.36
N ALA A 51 3.06 -2.49 9.17
CA ALA A 51 2.81 -1.76 7.93
C ALA A 51 3.38 -2.51 6.72
N ARG A 52 4.60 -3.06 6.81
CA ARG A 52 5.24 -3.87 5.75
C ARG A 52 4.48 -5.16 5.45
N ALA A 53 4.03 -5.86 6.48
CA ALA A 53 3.24 -7.07 6.32
C ALA A 53 1.92 -6.80 5.57
N ILE A 54 1.23 -5.71 5.94
CA ILE A 54 -0.03 -5.28 5.30
C ILE A 54 0.21 -4.87 3.84
N GLU A 55 1.21 -4.03 3.56
CA GLU A 55 1.59 -3.64 2.21
C GLU A 55 1.89 -4.87 1.34
N SER A 56 2.72 -5.78 1.85
CA SER A 56 3.09 -7.02 1.15
C SER A 56 1.87 -7.89 0.84
N LEU A 57 0.96 -8.06 1.81
CA LEU A 57 -0.25 -8.85 1.64
C LEU A 57 -1.18 -8.26 0.56
N VAL A 58 -1.37 -6.93 0.59
CA VAL A 58 -2.19 -6.21 -0.40
C VAL A 58 -1.56 -6.32 -1.79
N VAL A 59 -0.25 -6.06 -1.92
CA VAL A 59 0.47 -6.15 -3.19
C VAL A 59 0.41 -7.56 -3.77
N GLN A 60 0.64 -8.61 -2.96
CA GLN A 60 0.54 -9.99 -3.39
C GLN A 60 -0.88 -10.35 -3.84
N THR A 61 -1.90 -9.89 -3.10
CA THR A 61 -3.31 -10.14 -3.44
C THR A 61 -3.69 -9.50 -4.77
N LEU A 62 -3.28 -8.25 -4.99
CA LEU A 62 -3.53 -7.53 -6.25
C LEU A 62 -2.76 -8.16 -7.41
N THR A 63 -1.50 -8.53 -7.20
CA THR A 63 -0.68 -9.23 -8.20
C THR A 63 -1.31 -10.55 -8.62
N LYS A 64 -1.79 -11.34 -7.66
CA LYS A 64 -2.47 -12.62 -7.94
C LYS A 64 -3.77 -12.42 -8.72
N LYS A 65 -4.50 -11.32 -8.48
CA LYS A 65 -5.81 -11.06 -9.07
C LYS A 65 -5.76 -10.38 -10.45
N TYR A 66 -4.80 -9.49 -10.67
CA TYR A 66 -4.74 -8.63 -11.86
C TYR A 66 -3.48 -8.82 -12.71
N GLY A 67 -2.54 -9.67 -12.26
CA GLY A 67 -1.21 -9.80 -12.84
C GLY A 67 -0.28 -8.65 -12.43
N HIS A 68 0.98 -8.73 -12.86
CA HIS A 68 1.90 -7.61 -12.79
C HIS A 68 1.53 -6.57 -13.86
N PHE A 69 1.42 -5.29 -13.48
CA PHE A 69 1.09 -4.22 -14.43
C PHE A 69 2.31 -3.73 -15.23
N LEU A 70 3.52 -3.99 -14.75
CA LEU A 70 4.79 -3.62 -15.38
C LEU A 70 5.76 -4.79 -15.27
N ASP A 71 6.55 -5.03 -16.32
CA ASP A 71 7.56 -6.07 -16.33
C ASP A 71 8.82 -5.61 -15.59
N LYS A 72 9.59 -6.55 -15.03
CA LYS A 72 10.81 -6.22 -14.25
C LYS A 72 11.84 -5.48 -15.11
N SER A 73 11.75 -5.66 -16.42
CA SER A 73 12.56 -5.01 -17.45
C SER A 73 12.25 -3.52 -17.64
N ASP A 74 11.05 -3.06 -17.29
CA ASP A 74 10.64 -1.66 -17.48
C ASP A 74 11.05 -0.75 -16.30
N MET A 75 11.40 -1.34 -15.15
CA MET A 75 11.93 -0.63 -13.97
C MET A 75 13.00 -1.46 -13.24
N PRO A 76 14.30 -1.22 -13.49
CA PRO A 76 15.39 -1.91 -12.78
C PRO A 76 15.53 -1.51 -11.30
N GLN A 77 14.65 -0.66 -10.75
CA GLN A 77 14.58 -0.36 -9.32
C GLN A 77 13.28 -0.89 -8.69
N ASN A 78 13.40 -1.38 -7.44
CA ASN A 78 12.30 -1.86 -6.61
C ASN A 78 11.16 -0.81 -6.52
N GLY A 79 9.93 -1.18 -6.91
CA GLY A 79 8.73 -0.32 -6.76
C GLY A 79 7.60 -0.52 -7.80
N TYR A 80 7.85 -1.31 -8.85
CA TYR A 80 6.86 -1.59 -9.91
C TYR A 80 5.71 -2.50 -9.46
N THR A 81 5.95 -3.34 -8.43
CA THR A 81 4.95 -4.26 -7.86
C THR A 81 3.84 -3.53 -7.09
N GLU A 82 4.06 -2.27 -6.74
CA GLU A 82 3.16 -1.50 -5.88
C GLU A 82 2.24 -0.54 -6.65
N THR A 83 2.39 -0.47 -7.98
CA THR A 83 1.65 0.47 -8.84
C THR A 83 0.69 -0.29 -9.75
N PHE A 84 -0.59 0.06 -9.68
CA PHE A 84 -1.66 -0.60 -10.42
C PHE A 84 -2.43 0.43 -11.26
N SER A 85 -3.00 0.00 -12.39
CA SER A 85 -3.91 0.85 -13.15
C SER A 85 -5.19 1.09 -12.36
N ALA A 86 -5.59 2.36 -12.24
CA ALA A 86 -6.84 2.77 -11.61
C ALA A 86 -8.09 2.34 -12.40
N LYS A 87 -7.93 1.87 -13.65
CA LYS A 87 -9.00 1.20 -14.42
C LYS A 87 -9.30 -0.20 -13.90
N LYS A 88 -8.29 -0.91 -13.40
CA LYS A 88 -8.42 -2.27 -12.86
C LYS A 88 -8.67 -2.28 -11.35
N VAL A 89 -8.04 -1.36 -10.62
CA VAL A 89 -8.13 -1.25 -9.16
C VAL A 89 -8.74 0.10 -8.78
N LYS A 90 -10.01 0.07 -8.37
CA LYS A 90 -10.69 1.27 -7.86
C LYS A 90 -10.16 1.66 -6.47
N LYS A 91 -10.06 2.96 -6.21
CA LYS A 91 -9.63 3.53 -4.91
C LYS A 91 -10.35 2.91 -3.71
N SER A 92 -11.69 2.86 -3.77
CA SER A 92 -12.52 2.29 -2.70
C SER A 92 -12.31 0.78 -2.50
N GLY A 93 -12.03 0.05 -3.59
CA GLY A 93 -11.70 -1.37 -3.52
C GLY A 93 -10.34 -1.62 -2.86
N LEU A 94 -9.36 -0.76 -3.15
CA LEU A 94 -8.04 -0.83 -2.53
C LEU A 94 -8.09 -0.50 -1.04
N ILE A 95 -8.82 0.55 -0.65
CA ILE A 95 -9.03 0.92 0.77
C ILE A 95 -9.63 -0.27 1.53
N ARG A 96 -10.73 -0.85 1.03
CA ARG A 96 -11.36 -2.04 1.65
C ARG A 96 -10.42 -3.24 1.76
N MET A 97 -9.49 -3.41 0.81
CA MET A 97 -8.51 -4.49 0.86
C MET A 97 -7.46 -4.23 1.95
N VAL A 98 -7.00 -2.99 2.08
CA VAL A 98 -6.10 -2.57 3.17
C VAL A 98 -6.78 -2.77 4.53
N ASP A 99 -8.04 -2.33 4.69
CA ASP A 99 -8.77 -2.49 5.95
C ASP A 99 -8.89 -3.97 6.35
N LYS A 100 -9.23 -4.86 5.41
CA LYS A 100 -9.26 -6.31 5.65
C LYS A 100 -7.89 -6.90 5.98
N ALA A 101 -6.83 -6.40 5.34
CA ALA A 101 -5.46 -6.82 5.64
C ALA A 101 -5.03 -6.38 7.05
N ILE A 102 -5.41 -5.17 7.47
CA ILE A 102 -5.23 -4.69 8.85
C ILE A 102 -5.96 -5.62 9.81
N GLU A 103 -7.25 -5.87 9.60
CA GLU A 103 -8.03 -6.79 10.45
C GLU A 103 -7.37 -8.17 10.55
N SER A 104 -6.93 -8.74 9.42
CA SER A 104 -6.25 -10.04 9.42
C SER A 104 -4.95 -10.03 10.24
N VAL A 105 -4.09 -9.04 10.05
CA VAL A 105 -2.78 -8.97 10.74
C VAL A 105 -2.95 -8.77 12.25
N TYR A 106 -3.96 -8.00 12.67
CA TYR A 106 -4.26 -7.80 14.09
C TYR A 106 -5.05 -8.96 14.71
N ALA A 107 -5.93 -9.64 13.95
CA ALA A 107 -6.64 -10.83 14.40
C ALA A 107 -5.72 -12.04 14.57
N SER A 108 -4.70 -12.19 13.72
CA SER A 108 -3.62 -13.18 13.90
C SER A 108 -2.72 -12.91 15.11
N HIS A 109 -2.90 -11.76 15.78
CA HIS A 109 -2.19 -11.37 16.98
C HIS A 109 -2.97 -11.64 18.27
N ILE A 110 -4.16 -12.25 18.19
CA ILE A 110 -4.86 -12.75 19.38
C ILE A 110 -4.15 -14.06 19.77
N PRO A 111 -3.42 -14.11 20.90
CA PRO A 111 -2.98 -15.39 21.44
C PRO A 111 -4.25 -16.16 21.77
N SER A 112 -4.33 -17.43 21.37
CA SER A 112 -5.31 -18.36 21.91
C SER A 112 -5.11 -18.41 23.44
N GLN A 113 -5.80 -17.55 24.18
CA GLN A 113 -6.03 -17.78 25.59
C GLN A 113 -7.09 -18.87 25.66
N ASN A 114 -6.61 -20.09 25.77
CA ASN A 114 -7.39 -21.22 26.24
C ASN A 114 -7.90 -20.84 27.65
N TYR A 115 -9.21 -20.70 27.78
CA TYR A 115 -9.92 -20.79 29.05
C TYR A 115 -10.31 -22.24 29.30
#